data_AF-A0A8K0C4I6-F1
#
_entry.id   AF-A0A8K0C4I6-F1
#
_cell.length_a   1.000
_cell.length_b   1.000
_cell.length_c   1.000
_cell.angle_alpha   90.00
_cell.angle_beta   90.00
_cell.angle_gamma   90.00
#
_symmetry.space_group_name_H-M   'P 1'
#
loop_
_entity.id
_entity.type
_entity.pdbx_description
1 polymer ?
#
loop_
_entity_poly.entity_id
_entity_poly.type
_entity_poly.pdbx_seq_one_letter_code
_entity_poly.pdbx_strand_id
1 'polypeptide(L)'
;IVFITYWKNVRNGFRLQWNLYRTDVDYYLRSQYIKFLKRQKLPISKGEPRMPFKMRSRLRLKSLSLMLISAAVLWGIILIVAQIRIQLMFRFSPYQGAEMLTKTSKISNGHYYSNIIAAFPSAFFVIIISNILPYVVNWIVVLERPRTDSEHIASYIQKLFPLECINNFGGPFQMSLLREYDARDPLVGWTDGGGIHWYNHMCDPTGCAADYGIYLGIFITIKVLFNWILNGGILFYRLIKKSTVSSIPWESDYDHKEVNYNMYLAGLFSESVIKYGLMLMCVHMFPLGPFIIFIDTIVTIRINAKMLCRCLRRNVPRRVVDMEMWDTIIIITAVVGTVAMMYLYVFFSDNVGKLVYQKYLETTLDYFNSTISGFCCAICWLPLLFNSVSC
;
A
#
# COMPACT_ATOMS: atom_id res chain seq x y z
N ILE A 1 11.34 2.18 16.97
CA ILE A 1 11.32 1.76 18.40
C ILE A 1 11.04 2.94 19.32
N VAL A 2 11.87 3.99 19.33
CA VAL A 2 11.68 5.20 20.18
C VAL A 2 10.25 5.75 20.11
N PHE A 3 9.71 5.94 18.90
CA PHE A 3 8.34 6.38 18.69
C PHE A 3 7.28 5.50 19.37
N ILE A 4 7.41 4.17 19.27
CA ILE A 4 6.44 3.22 19.83
C ILE A 4 6.47 3.26 21.35
N THR A 5 7.66 3.29 21.95
CA THR A 5 7.83 3.39 23.41
C THR A 5 7.28 4.72 23.93
N TYR A 6 7.57 5.82 23.24
CA TYR A 6 7.04 7.13 23.57
C TYR A 6 5.51 7.17 23.49
N TRP A 7 4.93 6.64 22.40
CA TRP A 7 3.48 6.58 22.21
C TRP A 7 2.79 5.77 23.32
N LYS A 8 3.39 4.64 23.73
CA LYS A 8 2.86 3.82 24.83
C LYS A 8 2.77 4.62 26.14
N ASN A 9 3.79 5.43 26.44
CA ASN A 9 3.81 6.28 27.63
C ASN A 9 2.76 7.40 27.56
N VAL A 10 2.71 8.11 26.43
CA VAL A 10 1.71 9.18 26.19
C VAL A 10 0.29 8.64 26.33
N ARG A 11 0.03 7.47 25.74
CA ARG A 11 -1.28 6.82 25.86
C ARG A 11 -1.63 6.47 27.30
N ASN A 12 -0.70 5.95 28.08
CA ASN A 12 -0.96 5.66 29.50
C ASN A 12 -1.31 6.94 30.28
N GLY A 13 -0.67 8.07 29.94
CA GLY A 13 -1.08 9.39 30.42
C GLY A 13 -2.54 9.72 30.09
N PHE A 14 -2.97 9.54 28.85
CA PHE A 14 -4.37 9.75 28.45
C PHE A 14 -5.34 8.78 29.13
N ARG A 15 -4.96 7.52 29.34
CA ARG A 15 -5.80 6.54 30.07
C ARG A 15 -6.09 6.99 31.51
N LEU A 16 -5.09 7.60 32.18
CA LEU A 16 -5.24 8.17 33.52
C LEU A 16 -6.13 9.40 33.49
N GLN A 17 -5.83 10.37 32.60
CA GLN A 17 -6.57 11.63 32.50
C GLN A 17 -8.06 11.42 32.16
N TRP A 18 -8.37 10.41 31.33
CA TRP A 18 -9.74 10.13 30.90
C TRP A 18 -10.44 9.03 31.73
N ASN A 19 -9.81 8.56 32.82
CA ASN A 19 -10.34 7.55 33.73
C ASN A 19 -10.84 6.28 32.99
N LEU A 20 -9.99 5.72 32.11
CA LEU A 20 -10.32 4.57 31.25
C LEU A 20 -9.94 3.21 31.85
N TYR A 21 -9.46 3.15 33.10
CA TYR A 21 -8.97 1.89 33.71
C TYR A 21 -10.06 0.91 34.16
N ARG A 22 -11.28 1.39 34.40
CA ARG A 22 -12.34 0.63 35.09
C ARG A 22 -13.65 0.53 34.31
N THR A 23 -13.65 0.82 33.01
CA THR A 23 -14.87 0.65 32.21
C THR A 23 -15.01 -0.82 31.83
N ASP A 24 -15.99 -1.49 32.43
CA ASP A 24 -16.52 -2.74 31.91
C ASP A 24 -16.94 -2.51 30.47
N VAL A 25 -16.31 -3.23 29.55
CA VAL A 25 -16.65 -3.10 28.13
C VAL A 25 -18.01 -3.75 27.96
N ASP A 26 -19.08 -2.95 28.00
CA ASP A 26 -20.42 -3.40 27.67
C ASP A 26 -20.44 -3.84 26.20
N TYR A 27 -20.23 -5.14 26.00
CA TYR A 27 -20.32 -5.77 24.71
C TYR A 27 -21.79 -5.95 24.35
N TYR A 28 -22.43 -4.88 23.88
CA TYR A 28 -23.77 -5.00 23.32
C TYR A 28 -23.77 -6.04 22.20
N LEU A 29 -24.71 -6.98 22.30
CA LEU A 29 -24.96 -7.96 21.24
C LEU A 29 -25.50 -7.24 20.02
N ARG A 30 -24.91 -7.53 18.86
CA ARG A 30 -25.31 -6.87 17.63
C ARG A 30 -26.73 -7.31 17.22
N SER A 31 -27.56 -6.35 16.83
CA SER A 31 -28.95 -6.63 16.41
C SER A 31 -29.05 -7.65 15.26
N GLN A 32 -28.11 -7.62 14.32
CA GLN A 32 -28.01 -8.59 13.21
C GLN A 32 -27.75 -10.02 13.70
N TYR A 33 -26.94 -10.16 14.75
CA TYR A 33 -26.62 -11.45 15.37
C TYR A 33 -27.85 -12.01 16.09
N ILE A 34 -28.57 -11.17 16.85
CA ILE A 34 -29.81 -11.55 17.53
C ILE A 34 -30.88 -12.00 16.53
N LYS A 35 -31.08 -11.23 15.44
CA LYS A 35 -32.04 -11.60 14.38
C LYS A 35 -31.71 -12.96 13.78
N PHE A 36 -30.43 -13.25 13.57
CA PHE A 36 -29.98 -14.53 13.04
C PHE A 36 -30.25 -15.69 14.01
N LEU A 37 -29.95 -15.53 15.30
CA LEU A 37 -30.24 -16.54 16.33
C LEU A 37 -31.74 -16.86 16.42
N LYS A 38 -32.59 -15.82 16.40
CA LYS A 38 -34.06 -15.99 16.40
C LYS A 38 -34.53 -16.77 15.18
N ARG A 39 -33.99 -16.50 14.00
CA ARG A 39 -34.32 -17.23 12.76
C ARG A 39 -33.95 -18.70 12.82
N GLN A 40 -32.80 -19.03 13.41
CA GLN A 40 -32.36 -20.42 13.53
C GLN A 40 -32.99 -21.18 14.69
N LYS A 41 -33.87 -20.54 15.49
CA LYS A 41 -34.50 -21.13 16.68
C LYS A 41 -33.49 -21.80 17.63
N LEU A 42 -32.29 -21.23 17.72
CA LEU A 42 -31.24 -21.78 18.58
C LEU A 42 -31.65 -21.55 20.05
N PRO A 43 -31.43 -22.55 20.94
CA PRO A 43 -31.81 -22.43 22.33
C PRO A 43 -31.07 -21.25 22.96
N ILE A 44 -31.85 -20.29 23.46
CA ILE A 44 -31.34 -19.24 24.34
C ILE A 44 -31.15 -19.96 25.68
N SER A 45 -29.97 -20.53 25.89
CA SER A 45 -29.59 -21.07 27.21
C SER A 45 -29.77 -19.98 28.27
N LYS A 46 -29.80 -20.33 29.57
CA LYS A 46 -29.91 -19.40 30.71
C LYS A 46 -28.71 -18.42 30.85
N GLY A 47 -27.95 -18.17 29.78
CA GLY A 47 -26.88 -17.19 29.65
C GLY A 47 -26.92 -16.49 28.28
N GLU A 48 -25.83 -15.82 27.90
CA GLU A 48 -25.78 -15.10 26.62
C GLU A 48 -25.95 -16.06 25.41
N PRO A 49 -26.79 -15.72 24.41
CA PRO A 49 -27.05 -16.60 23.29
C PRO A 49 -25.80 -16.73 22.40
N ARG A 50 -25.41 -17.97 22.10
CA ARG A 50 -24.21 -18.30 21.32
C ARG A 50 -24.54 -19.21 20.15
N MET A 51 -23.91 -18.93 18.99
CA MET A 51 -23.93 -19.84 17.84
C MET A 51 -23.13 -21.11 18.13
N PRO A 52 -23.58 -22.29 17.65
CA PRO A 52 -22.83 -23.54 17.79
C PRO A 52 -21.48 -23.46 17.09
N PHE A 53 -20.45 -24.07 17.72
CA PHE A 53 -19.05 -23.97 17.28
C PHE A 53 -18.85 -24.41 15.82
N LYS A 54 -19.46 -25.54 15.41
CA LYS A 54 -19.35 -26.08 14.04
C LYS A 54 -19.86 -25.10 12.97
N MET A 55 -20.89 -24.31 13.28
CA MET A 55 -21.41 -23.32 12.34
C MET A 55 -20.53 -22.08 12.30
N ARG A 56 -20.05 -21.61 13.47
CA ARG A 56 -19.11 -20.50 13.57
C ARG A 56 -17.81 -20.78 12.81
N SER A 57 -17.26 -21.98 12.94
CA SER A 57 -16.02 -22.38 12.24
C SER A 57 -16.23 -22.43 10.72
N ARG A 58 -17.36 -22.95 10.24
CA ARG A 58 -17.71 -22.91 8.80
C ARG A 58 -17.80 -21.50 8.24
N LEU A 59 -18.43 -20.57 8.97
CA LEU A 59 -18.54 -19.17 8.54
C LEU A 59 -17.17 -18.47 8.52
N ARG A 60 -16.33 -18.74 9.54
CA ARG A 60 -14.95 -18.23 9.58
C ARG A 60 -14.09 -18.78 8.44
N LEU A 61 -14.21 -20.06 8.13
CA LEU A 61 -13.46 -20.67 7.03
C LEU A 61 -13.86 -20.07 5.68
N LYS A 62 -15.17 -19.85 5.45
CA LYS A 62 -15.66 -19.13 4.26
C LYS A 62 -15.17 -17.69 4.19
N SER A 63 -15.10 -17.01 5.33
CA SER A 63 -14.60 -15.64 5.42
C SER A 63 -13.09 -15.57 5.10
N LEU A 64 -12.31 -16.52 5.60
CA LEU A 64 -10.89 -16.66 5.30
C LEU A 64 -10.65 -16.99 3.82
N SER A 65 -11.43 -17.90 3.23
CA SER A 65 -11.30 -18.22 1.81
C SER A 65 -11.61 -17.00 0.93
N LEU A 66 -12.64 -16.21 1.27
CA LEU A 66 -12.95 -14.97 0.54
C LEU A 66 -11.84 -13.93 0.67
N MET A 67 -11.21 -13.81 1.85
CA MET A 67 -10.07 -12.91 2.05
C MET A 67 -8.85 -13.34 1.21
N LEU A 68 -8.57 -14.63 1.11
CA LEU A 68 -7.49 -15.15 0.27
C LEU A 68 -7.77 -14.92 -1.22
N ILE A 69 -9.03 -15.11 -1.66
CA ILE A 69 -9.44 -14.80 -3.02
C ILE A 69 -9.28 -13.30 -3.31
N SER A 70 -9.71 -12.42 -2.40
CA SER A 70 -9.51 -10.98 -2.62
C SER A 70 -8.04 -10.59 -2.65
N ALA A 71 -7.20 -11.19 -1.81
CA ALA A 71 -5.74 -11.00 -1.86
C ALA A 71 -5.13 -11.49 -3.19
N ALA A 72 -5.55 -12.64 -3.70
CA ALA A 72 -5.09 -13.17 -4.99
C ALA A 72 -5.51 -12.27 -6.16
N VAL A 73 -6.73 -11.74 -6.14
CA VAL A 73 -7.21 -10.77 -7.15
C VAL A 73 -6.39 -9.49 -7.11
N LEU A 74 -6.10 -8.95 -5.92
CA LEU A 74 -5.22 -7.79 -5.78
C LEU A 74 -3.83 -8.06 -6.34
N TRP A 75 -3.26 -9.22 -6.04
CA TRP A 75 -1.97 -9.64 -6.59
C TRP A 75 -2.00 -9.71 -8.12
N GLY A 76 -3.06 -10.29 -8.70
CA GLY A 76 -3.27 -10.31 -10.15
C GLY A 76 -3.33 -8.90 -10.76
N ILE A 77 -4.04 -7.96 -10.12
CA ILE A 77 -4.09 -6.56 -10.59
C ILE A 77 -2.71 -5.91 -10.51
N ILE A 78 -1.95 -6.15 -9.43
CA ILE A 78 -0.58 -5.62 -9.29
C ILE A 78 0.30 -6.12 -10.43
N LEU A 79 0.22 -7.42 -10.77
CA LEU A 79 0.97 -8.01 -11.89
C LEU A 79 0.57 -7.38 -13.23
N ILE A 80 -0.73 -7.19 -13.49
CA ILE A 80 -1.22 -6.55 -14.72
C ILE A 80 -0.67 -5.11 -14.82
N VAL A 81 -0.77 -4.34 -13.75
CA VAL A 81 -0.25 -2.96 -13.70
C VAL A 81 1.24 -2.96 -13.97
N ALA A 82 1.98 -3.95 -13.49
CA ALA A 82 3.39 -4.06 -13.76
C ALA A 82 3.71 -4.38 -15.22
N GLN A 83 2.94 -5.28 -15.84
CA GLN A 83 3.09 -5.56 -17.26
C GLN A 83 2.85 -4.30 -18.10
N ILE A 84 1.83 -3.51 -17.75
CA ILE A 84 1.59 -2.21 -18.39
C ILE A 84 2.81 -1.29 -18.25
N ARG A 85 3.45 -1.25 -17.08
CA ARG A 85 4.66 -0.43 -16.88
C ARG A 85 5.82 -0.91 -17.73
N ILE A 86 6.09 -2.21 -17.75
CA ILE A 86 7.15 -2.81 -18.56
C ILE A 86 6.91 -2.42 -20.03
N GLN A 87 5.70 -2.63 -20.55
CA GLN A 87 5.36 -2.26 -21.94
C GLN A 87 5.52 -0.76 -22.23
N LEU A 88 5.10 0.11 -21.30
CA LEU A 88 5.31 1.56 -21.43
C LEU A 88 6.80 1.89 -21.46
N MET A 89 7.61 1.25 -20.62
CA MET A 89 9.06 1.43 -20.63
C MET A 89 9.67 1.03 -21.97
N PHE A 90 9.29 -0.11 -22.55
CA PHE A 90 9.80 -0.52 -23.86
C PHE A 90 9.44 0.46 -24.97
N ARG A 91 8.18 0.93 -24.98
CA ARG A 91 7.72 1.83 -26.02
C ARG A 91 8.29 3.24 -25.93
N PHE A 92 8.58 3.72 -24.72
CA PHE A 92 9.20 5.02 -24.49
C PHE A 92 10.72 4.94 -24.32
N SER A 93 11.31 3.74 -24.39
CA SER A 93 12.76 3.55 -24.35
C SER A 93 13.41 4.08 -25.63
N PRO A 94 14.57 4.76 -25.53
CA PRO A 94 15.32 5.32 -26.66
C PRO A 94 15.52 4.42 -27.88
N TYR A 95 15.58 3.11 -27.66
CA TYR A 95 16.03 2.14 -28.66
C TYR A 95 15.05 1.95 -29.83
N GLN A 96 13.76 2.30 -29.67
CA GLN A 96 12.79 2.34 -30.79
C GLN A 96 12.39 3.77 -31.21
N GLY A 97 12.62 4.78 -30.37
CA GLY A 97 12.38 6.19 -30.73
C GLY A 97 13.42 6.77 -31.71
N ALA A 98 14.53 6.06 -31.93
CA ALA A 98 15.63 6.49 -32.80
C ALA A 98 15.22 6.63 -34.28
N GLU A 99 14.17 5.94 -34.75
CA GLU A 99 13.67 6.13 -36.13
C GLU A 99 12.84 7.42 -36.30
N MET A 100 12.25 7.98 -35.22
CA MET A 100 11.42 9.18 -35.32
C MET A 100 12.10 10.50 -34.91
N LEU A 101 13.26 10.46 -34.25
CA LEU A 101 13.94 11.67 -33.76
C LEU A 101 15.42 11.73 -34.17
N THR A 102 15.67 11.70 -35.47
CA THR A 102 17.01 11.91 -36.08
C THR A 102 17.55 13.35 -35.94
N LYS A 103 16.91 14.22 -35.14
CA LYS A 103 17.39 15.59 -34.87
C LYS A 103 17.10 16.03 -33.45
N THR A 104 17.73 15.43 -32.44
CA THR A 104 18.11 16.14 -31.20
C THR A 104 18.91 15.24 -30.27
N SER A 105 20.13 15.68 -29.96
CA SER A 105 21.13 15.06 -29.11
C SER A 105 20.80 15.12 -27.61
N LYS A 106 19.60 14.70 -27.17
CA LYS A 106 19.21 14.64 -25.75
C LYS A 106 18.35 13.42 -25.40
N ILE A 107 18.81 12.22 -25.76
CA ILE A 107 18.11 10.96 -25.47
C ILE A 107 18.75 10.16 -24.30
N SER A 108 19.70 10.71 -23.53
CA SER A 108 20.31 9.95 -22.41
C SER A 108 19.42 9.80 -21.16
N ASN A 109 18.26 10.47 -21.09
CA ASN A 109 17.39 10.47 -19.91
C ASN A 109 16.08 9.67 -20.06
N GLY A 110 15.96 8.83 -21.09
CA GLY A 110 14.73 8.08 -21.40
C GLY A 110 14.22 7.19 -20.25
N HIS A 111 15.13 6.62 -19.46
CA HIS A 111 14.81 5.78 -18.30
C HIS A 111 14.08 6.57 -17.19
N TYR A 112 14.43 7.84 -16.98
CA TYR A 112 13.75 8.69 -16.00
C TYR A 112 12.31 9.01 -16.42
N TYR A 113 12.11 9.36 -17.69
CA TYR A 113 10.78 9.64 -18.23
C TYR A 113 9.86 8.41 -18.19
N SER A 114 10.40 7.22 -18.46
CA SER A 114 9.63 5.99 -18.41
C SER A 114 9.20 5.64 -16.97
N ASN A 115 10.07 5.83 -15.97
CA ASN A 115 9.74 5.68 -14.55
C ASN A 115 8.65 6.68 -14.10
N ILE A 116 8.71 7.93 -14.57
CA ILE A 116 7.69 8.96 -14.30
C ILE A 116 6.33 8.52 -14.86
N ILE A 117 6.28 8.17 -16.15
CA ILE A 117 5.03 7.76 -16.83
C ILE A 117 4.45 6.50 -16.19
N ALA A 118 5.30 5.55 -15.79
CA ALA A 118 4.90 4.31 -15.14
C ALA A 118 4.31 4.50 -13.72
N ALA A 119 4.70 5.55 -13.00
CA ALA A 119 4.21 5.82 -11.64
C ALA A 119 2.73 6.25 -11.61
N PHE A 120 2.24 6.97 -12.63
CA PHE A 120 0.84 7.43 -12.70
C PHE A 120 -0.20 6.30 -12.66
N PRO A 121 -0.19 5.30 -13.57
CA PRO A 121 -1.18 4.23 -13.54
C PRO A 121 -1.11 3.45 -12.21
N SER A 122 0.09 3.25 -11.68
CA SER A 122 0.25 2.57 -10.39
C SER A 122 -0.43 3.29 -9.23
N ALA A 123 -0.22 4.60 -9.10
CA ALA A 123 -0.86 5.39 -8.07
C ALA A 123 -2.38 5.43 -8.27
N PHE A 124 -2.85 5.57 -9.51
CA PHE A 124 -4.27 5.62 -9.86
C PHE A 124 -5.01 4.33 -9.46
N PHE A 125 -4.48 3.16 -9.81
CA PHE A 125 -5.09 1.88 -9.42
C PHE A 125 -5.09 1.70 -7.89
N VAL A 126 -4.01 2.05 -7.22
CA VAL A 126 -3.92 1.97 -5.75
C VAL A 126 -4.99 2.83 -5.08
N ILE A 127 -5.23 4.05 -5.58
CA ILE A 127 -6.27 4.95 -5.05
C ILE A 127 -7.67 4.34 -5.25
N ILE A 128 -7.98 3.86 -6.46
CA ILE A 128 -9.28 3.25 -6.76
C ILE A 128 -9.55 2.06 -5.83
N ILE A 129 -8.59 1.15 -5.73
CA ILE A 129 -8.70 -0.04 -4.90
C ILE A 129 -8.83 0.34 -3.42
N SER A 130 -8.08 1.33 -2.94
CA SER A 130 -8.17 1.80 -1.55
C SER A 130 -9.57 2.31 -1.20
N ASN A 131 -10.29 2.91 -2.16
CA ASN A 131 -11.68 3.33 -1.96
C ASN A 131 -12.67 2.15 -1.97
N ILE A 132 -12.36 1.05 -2.68
CA ILE A 132 -13.24 -0.12 -2.82
C ILE A 132 -13.07 -1.11 -1.66
N LEU A 133 -11.84 -1.29 -1.16
CA LEU A 133 -11.49 -2.28 -0.13
C LEU A 133 -12.36 -2.20 1.14
N PRO A 134 -12.63 -1.03 1.74
CA PRO A 134 -13.50 -0.91 2.91
C PRO A 134 -14.89 -1.52 2.70
N TYR A 135 -15.46 -1.39 1.50
CA TYR A 135 -16.78 -1.93 1.17
C TYR A 135 -16.73 -3.45 1.02
N VAL A 136 -15.72 -3.97 0.32
CA VAL A 136 -15.51 -5.42 0.15
C VAL A 136 -15.29 -6.10 1.51
N VAL A 137 -14.44 -5.51 2.35
CA VAL A 137 -14.14 -6.07 3.68
C VAL A 137 -15.37 -6.01 4.59
N ASN A 138 -16.13 -4.90 4.58
CA ASN A 138 -17.38 -4.82 5.32
C ASN A 138 -18.36 -5.93 4.90
N TRP A 139 -18.47 -6.20 3.60
CA TRP A 139 -19.29 -7.30 3.10
C TRP A 139 -18.81 -8.67 3.63
N ILE A 140 -17.50 -8.95 3.58
CA ILE A 140 -16.90 -10.20 4.11
C ILE A 140 -17.16 -10.35 5.62
N VAL A 141 -17.02 -9.27 6.40
CA VAL A 141 -17.21 -9.31 7.87
C VAL A 141 -18.68 -9.47 8.24
N VAL A 142 -19.60 -8.85 7.48
CA VAL A 142 -21.05 -9.03 7.69
C VAL A 142 -21.45 -10.49 7.45
N LEU A 143 -20.79 -11.20 6.53
CA LEU A 143 -20.98 -12.65 6.33
C LEU A 143 -20.49 -13.50 7.51
N GLU A 144 -19.44 -13.06 8.24
CA GLU A 144 -18.92 -13.79 9.42
C GLU A 144 -19.88 -13.78 10.61
N ARG A 145 -20.83 -12.82 10.65
CA ARG A 145 -21.81 -12.63 11.74
C ARG A 145 -21.15 -12.58 13.13
N PRO A 146 -20.25 -11.61 13.39
CA PRO A 146 -19.64 -11.45 14.70
C PRO A 146 -20.69 -11.14 15.77
N ARG A 147 -20.41 -11.58 17.00
CA ARG A 147 -21.36 -11.53 18.13
C ARG A 147 -21.52 -10.12 18.69
N THR A 148 -20.40 -9.45 18.90
CA THR A 148 -20.28 -8.14 19.56
C THR A 148 -19.70 -7.12 18.58
N ASP A 149 -19.90 -5.83 18.86
CA ASP A 149 -19.28 -4.76 18.06
C ASP A 149 -17.76 -4.80 18.12
N SER A 150 -17.18 -5.20 19.25
CA SER A 150 -15.73 -5.34 19.40
C SER A 150 -15.16 -6.44 18.51
N GLU A 151 -15.78 -7.63 18.50
CA GLU A 151 -15.40 -8.73 17.61
C GLU A 151 -15.57 -8.32 16.14
N HIS A 152 -16.60 -7.53 15.84
CA HIS A 152 -16.83 -7.01 14.51
C HIS A 152 -15.72 -6.07 14.05
N ILE A 153 -15.35 -5.10 14.89
CA ILE A 153 -14.28 -4.14 14.59
C ILE A 153 -12.94 -4.85 14.47
N ALA A 154 -12.66 -5.81 15.37
CA ALA A 154 -11.45 -6.62 15.32
C ALA A 154 -11.33 -7.41 14.02
N SER A 155 -12.38 -8.13 13.64
CA SER A 155 -12.43 -8.89 12.39
C SER A 155 -12.30 -7.98 11.15
N TYR A 156 -12.88 -6.78 11.20
CA TYR A 156 -12.75 -5.78 10.14
C TYR A 156 -11.31 -5.30 9.98
N ILE A 157 -10.65 -4.90 11.07
CA ILE A 157 -9.26 -4.41 11.04
C ILE A 157 -8.30 -5.51 10.55
N GLN A 158 -8.44 -6.73 11.07
CA GLN A 158 -7.58 -7.86 10.71
C GLN A 158 -7.66 -8.25 9.23
N LYS A 159 -8.77 -7.93 8.55
CA LYS A 159 -8.95 -8.20 7.11
C LYS A 159 -8.63 -6.99 6.23
N LEU A 160 -8.98 -5.79 6.69
CA LEU A 160 -8.71 -4.55 5.95
C LEU A 160 -7.22 -4.29 5.86
N PHE A 161 -6.51 -4.36 6.99
CA PHE A 161 -5.13 -3.94 7.07
C PHE A 161 -4.19 -4.76 6.15
N PRO A 162 -4.24 -6.11 6.10
CA PRO A 162 -3.41 -6.88 5.17
C PRO A 162 -3.71 -6.60 3.70
N LEU A 163 -5.00 -6.42 3.33
CA LEU A 163 -5.38 -6.12 1.95
C LEU A 163 -4.90 -4.73 1.52
N GLU A 164 -5.00 -3.74 2.41
CA GLU A 164 -4.45 -2.42 2.13
C GLU A 164 -2.92 -2.42 2.10
N CYS A 165 -2.26 -3.26 2.89
CA CYS A 165 -0.81 -3.48 2.78
C CYS A 165 -0.42 -4.06 1.42
N ILE A 166 -1.11 -5.11 0.96
CA ILE A 166 -0.87 -5.69 -0.37
C ILE A 166 -1.08 -4.64 -1.46
N ASN A 167 -2.15 -3.86 -1.38
CA ASN A 167 -2.43 -2.81 -2.37
C ASN A 167 -1.35 -1.71 -2.39
N ASN A 168 -0.95 -1.19 -1.24
CA ASN A 168 -0.04 -0.05 -1.15
C ASN A 168 1.44 -0.41 -1.30
N PHE A 169 1.85 -1.55 -0.77
CA PHE A 169 3.23 -2.01 -0.83
C PHE A 169 3.49 -2.94 -2.02
N GLY A 170 2.47 -3.61 -2.57
CA GLY A 170 2.64 -4.61 -3.61
C GLY A 170 3.30 -4.08 -4.88
N GLY A 171 2.86 -2.93 -5.40
CA GLY A 171 3.48 -2.31 -6.57
C GLY A 171 4.96 -1.91 -6.34
N PRO A 172 5.28 -1.13 -5.30
CA PRO A 172 6.66 -0.84 -4.92
C PRO A 172 7.51 -2.07 -4.61
N PHE A 173 6.96 -3.10 -3.98
CA PHE A 173 7.70 -4.33 -3.67
C PHE A 173 7.98 -5.15 -4.93
N GLN A 174 7.02 -5.21 -5.85
CA GLN A 174 7.17 -5.96 -7.10
C GLN A 174 8.17 -5.29 -8.06
N MET A 175 8.29 -3.96 -8.04
CA MET A 175 9.40 -3.25 -8.68
C MET A 175 10.77 -3.72 -8.16
N SER A 176 10.84 -4.20 -6.91
CA SER A 176 12.09 -4.70 -6.35
C SER A 176 12.43 -6.14 -6.78
N LEU A 177 11.43 -7.02 -6.88
CA LEU A 177 11.62 -8.44 -7.19
C LEU A 177 11.94 -8.73 -8.67
N LEU A 178 11.41 -7.93 -9.61
CA LEU A 178 11.60 -8.16 -11.05
C LEU A 178 13.03 -7.90 -11.55
N ARG A 179 13.95 -7.50 -10.67
CA ARG A 179 15.38 -7.33 -11.00
C ARG A 179 16.18 -8.64 -10.94
N GLU A 180 15.77 -9.59 -10.12
CA GLU A 180 16.62 -10.75 -9.79
C GLU A 180 16.56 -11.90 -10.80
N TYR A 181 15.55 -11.95 -11.68
CA TYR A 181 15.26 -13.20 -12.38
C TYR A 181 16.11 -13.47 -13.65
N ASP A 182 16.51 -12.49 -14.46
CA ASP A 182 17.13 -12.84 -15.75
C ASP A 182 17.97 -11.73 -16.42
N ALA A 183 19.00 -11.23 -15.73
CA ALA A 183 20.00 -10.32 -16.32
C ALA A 183 21.32 -11.02 -16.68
N ARG A 184 21.36 -12.36 -16.65
CA ARG A 184 22.62 -13.11 -16.80
C ARG A 184 23.04 -13.32 -18.24
N ASP A 185 22.10 -13.34 -19.19
CA ASP A 185 22.43 -13.57 -20.59
C ASP A 185 21.81 -12.50 -21.53
N PRO A 186 22.64 -11.64 -22.15
CA PRO A 186 22.17 -10.73 -23.21
C PRO A 186 21.65 -11.46 -24.47
N LEU A 187 21.86 -12.78 -24.58
CA LEU A 187 21.46 -13.63 -25.70
C LEU A 187 20.02 -14.16 -25.60
N VAL A 188 19.48 -14.35 -24.38
CA VAL A 188 18.15 -14.98 -24.18
C VAL A 188 16.99 -14.08 -24.64
N GLY A 189 17.23 -12.77 -24.79
CA GLY A 189 16.25 -11.84 -25.35
C GLY A 189 16.09 -11.88 -26.87
N TRP A 190 17.02 -12.49 -27.61
CA TRP A 190 17.08 -12.42 -29.08
C TRP A 190 16.77 -13.74 -29.80
N THR A 191 16.87 -14.90 -29.13
CA THR A 191 16.79 -16.22 -29.78
C THR A 191 15.42 -16.90 -29.74
N ASP A 192 14.50 -16.46 -28.89
CA ASP A 192 13.25 -17.20 -28.67
C ASP A 192 12.08 -16.58 -29.45
N GLY A 193 11.87 -17.11 -30.65
CA GLY A 193 10.72 -16.79 -31.49
C GLY A 193 9.38 -17.09 -30.80
N GLY A 194 8.53 -16.06 -30.67
CA GLY A 194 7.07 -16.22 -30.50
C GLY A 194 6.52 -16.30 -29.07
N GLY A 195 7.32 -16.08 -28.02
CA GLY A 195 6.87 -16.09 -26.62
C GLY A 195 6.49 -14.71 -26.08
N ILE A 196 5.67 -14.66 -25.02
CA ILE A 196 5.44 -13.44 -24.23
C ILE A 196 6.77 -13.06 -23.57
N HIS A 197 7.48 -12.10 -24.17
CA HIS A 197 8.75 -11.61 -23.65
C HIS A 197 8.52 -10.89 -22.31
N TRP A 198 8.93 -11.51 -21.21
CA TRP A 198 9.03 -10.85 -19.91
C TRP A 198 10.27 -9.98 -19.92
N TYR A 199 10.13 -8.80 -20.47
CA TYR A 199 11.27 -7.91 -20.54
C TYR A 199 11.64 -7.38 -19.16
N ASN A 200 12.91 -7.55 -18.77
CA ASN A 200 13.41 -7.09 -17.49
C ASN A 200 13.69 -5.59 -17.50
N HIS A 201 13.47 -4.93 -16.36
CA HIS A 201 13.82 -3.53 -16.16
C HIS A 201 15.35 -3.38 -16.21
N MET A 202 15.85 -2.66 -17.20
CA MET A 202 17.27 -2.32 -17.29
C MET A 202 17.56 -1.13 -16.38
N CYS A 203 18.35 -1.36 -15.34
CA CYS A 203 18.83 -0.32 -14.44
C CYS A 203 20.11 0.32 -15.00
N ASP A 204 20.37 1.57 -14.60
CA ASP A 204 21.64 2.24 -14.87
C ASP A 204 22.84 1.45 -14.28
N PRO A 205 24.04 1.54 -14.88
CA PRO A 205 25.24 0.87 -14.38
C PRO A 205 25.68 1.40 -12.99
N THR A 206 25.16 2.54 -12.56
CA THR A 206 25.33 3.11 -11.21
C THR A 206 24.36 2.53 -10.17
N GLY A 207 23.41 1.68 -10.60
CA GLY A 207 22.43 1.00 -9.75
C GLY A 207 20.99 1.51 -9.94
N CYS A 208 20.02 0.75 -9.42
CA CYS A 208 18.58 1.02 -9.57
C CYS A 208 17.96 1.83 -8.42
N ALA A 209 18.77 2.20 -7.42
CA ALA A 209 18.30 2.91 -6.23
C ALA A 209 17.66 4.26 -6.58
N ALA A 210 18.26 5.01 -7.52
CA ALA A 210 17.74 6.30 -7.96
C ALA A 210 16.40 6.16 -8.69
N ASP A 211 16.29 5.20 -9.62
CA ASP A 211 15.05 4.89 -10.35
C ASP A 211 13.92 4.49 -9.40
N TYR A 212 14.23 3.63 -8.44
CA TYR A 212 13.28 3.21 -7.42
C TYR A 212 12.86 4.38 -6.53
N GLY A 213 13.81 5.23 -6.12
CA GLY A 213 13.55 6.43 -5.33
C GLY A 213 12.66 7.44 -6.04
N ILE A 214 12.91 7.69 -7.33
CA ILE A 214 12.10 8.59 -8.18
C ILE A 214 10.69 8.03 -8.32
N TYR A 215 10.55 6.73 -8.64
CA TYR A 215 9.26 6.06 -8.73
C TYR A 215 8.48 6.18 -7.40
N LEU A 216 9.11 5.88 -6.26
CA LEU A 216 8.47 5.98 -4.96
C LEU A 216 8.07 7.42 -4.62
N GLY A 217 8.93 8.40 -4.89
CA GLY A 217 8.65 9.81 -4.64
C GLY A 217 7.43 10.29 -5.44
N ILE A 218 7.35 9.91 -6.72
CA ILE A 218 6.21 10.26 -7.58
C ILE A 218 4.94 9.51 -7.15
N PHE A 219 5.06 8.22 -6.86
CA PHE A 219 3.93 7.41 -6.39
C PHE A 219 3.30 7.97 -5.12
N ILE A 220 4.12 8.36 -4.13
CA ILE A 220 3.64 8.95 -2.88
C ILE A 220 3.03 10.32 -3.12
N THR A 221 3.68 11.18 -3.91
CA THR A 221 3.18 12.55 -4.16
C THR A 221 1.85 12.54 -4.90
N ILE A 222 1.70 11.74 -5.96
CA ILE A 222 0.43 11.62 -6.69
C ILE A 222 -0.67 11.15 -5.76
N LYS A 223 -0.41 10.11 -4.95
CA LYS A 223 -1.39 9.57 -4.01
C LYS A 223 -1.85 10.62 -3.00
N VAL A 224 -0.90 11.33 -2.40
CA VAL A 224 -1.16 12.38 -1.41
C VAL A 224 -1.98 13.52 -2.02
N LEU A 225 -1.55 14.06 -3.17
CA LEU A 225 -2.22 15.15 -3.85
C LEU A 225 -3.64 14.79 -4.26
N PHE A 226 -3.84 13.59 -4.81
CA PHE A 226 -5.17 13.14 -5.22
C PHE A 226 -6.10 12.96 -4.01
N ASN A 227 -5.58 12.44 -2.89
CA ASN A 227 -6.36 12.33 -1.66
C ASN A 227 -6.79 13.69 -1.12
N TRP A 228 -5.91 14.70 -1.18
CA TRP A 228 -6.26 16.07 -0.81
C TRP A 228 -7.31 16.67 -1.73
N ILE A 229 -7.21 16.46 -3.05
CA ILE A 229 -8.18 16.95 -4.04
C ILE A 229 -9.55 16.30 -3.80
N LEU A 230 -9.61 14.98 -3.63
CA LEU A 230 -10.87 14.29 -3.39
C LEU A 230 -11.54 14.72 -2.08
N ASN A 231 -10.82 14.62 -0.96
CA ASN A 231 -11.41 14.89 0.36
C ASN A 231 -11.63 16.39 0.57
N GLY A 232 -10.72 17.23 0.08
CA GLY A 232 -10.86 18.69 0.07
C GLY A 232 -11.97 19.17 -0.86
N GLY A 233 -12.11 18.55 -2.04
CA GLY A 233 -13.18 18.84 -3.01
C GLY A 233 -14.56 18.52 -2.46
N ILE A 234 -14.73 17.37 -1.77
CA ILE A 234 -15.97 17.01 -1.08
C ILE A 234 -16.33 18.07 -0.03
N LEU A 235 -15.35 18.53 0.74
CA LEU A 235 -15.55 19.57 1.74
C LEU A 235 -16.00 20.88 1.07
N PHE A 236 -15.28 21.32 0.03
CA PHE A 236 -15.56 22.57 -0.69
C PHE A 236 -16.95 22.57 -1.33
N TYR A 237 -17.32 21.48 -2.01
CA TYR A 237 -18.64 21.32 -2.61
C TYR A 237 -19.78 21.47 -1.58
N ARG A 238 -19.62 20.89 -0.39
CA ARG A 238 -20.62 21.00 0.68
C ARG A 238 -20.69 22.40 1.30
N LEU A 239 -19.57 23.12 1.37
CA LEU A 239 -19.57 24.51 1.83
C LEU A 239 -20.40 25.40 0.91
N ILE A 240 -20.30 25.20 -0.40
CA ILE A 240 -21.10 25.94 -1.39
C ILE A 240 -22.58 25.59 -1.26
N LYS A 241 -22.92 24.30 -1.10
CA LYS A 241 -24.33 23.85 -1.03
C LYS A 241 -25.08 24.30 0.24
N LYS A 242 -24.39 24.60 1.34
CA LYS A 242 -25.01 24.94 2.64
C LYS A 242 -25.55 26.38 2.71
N SER A 243 -25.46 27.19 1.64
CA SER A 243 -25.71 28.64 1.70
C SER A 243 -27.18 29.09 1.65
N THR A 244 -28.18 28.20 1.55
CA THR A 244 -29.52 28.62 1.10
C THR A 244 -30.73 28.35 2.01
N VAL A 245 -30.62 27.73 3.19
CA VAL A 245 -31.83 27.51 4.03
C VAL A 245 -31.56 27.68 5.51
N SER A 246 -32.31 28.57 6.17
CA SER A 246 -32.42 28.65 7.63
C SER A 246 -33.24 27.46 8.14
N SER A 247 -32.58 26.32 8.33
CA SER A 247 -33.20 25.11 8.89
C SER A 247 -32.94 24.99 10.39
N ILE A 248 -33.84 24.29 11.07
CA ILE A 248 -33.77 24.05 12.52
C ILE A 248 -32.56 23.14 12.79
N PRO A 249 -31.83 23.25 13.93
CA PRO A 249 -30.55 22.54 14.12
C PRO A 249 -30.61 21.02 13.89
N TRP A 250 -31.69 20.34 14.26
CA TRP A 250 -31.85 18.90 14.04
C TRP A 250 -32.07 18.52 12.57
N GLU A 251 -32.69 19.39 11.76
CA GLU A 251 -32.87 19.18 10.31
C GLU A 251 -31.52 19.27 9.60
N SER A 252 -30.72 20.28 9.96
CA SER A 252 -29.35 20.40 9.47
C SER A 252 -28.52 19.18 9.83
N ASP A 253 -28.63 18.66 11.06
CA ASP A 253 -27.91 17.47 11.51
C ASP A 253 -28.38 16.18 10.80
N TYR A 254 -29.67 16.09 10.45
CA TYR A 254 -30.24 14.94 9.74
C TYR A 254 -29.73 14.82 8.30
N ASP A 255 -29.48 15.94 7.63
CA ASP A 255 -28.92 15.98 6.27
C ASP A 255 -27.45 15.47 6.19
N HIS A 256 -26.75 15.36 7.32
CA HIS A 256 -25.38 14.86 7.32
C HIS A 256 -25.35 13.34 7.13
N LYS A 257 -24.33 12.86 6.39
CA LYS A 257 -24.17 11.43 6.09
C LYS A 257 -23.94 10.64 7.39
N GLU A 258 -24.81 9.66 7.64
CA GLU A 258 -24.57 8.65 8.67
C GLU A 258 -23.51 7.65 8.18
N VAL A 259 -22.46 7.47 8.97
CA VAL A 259 -21.39 6.51 8.70
C VAL A 259 -21.17 5.68 9.95
N ASN A 260 -20.85 4.39 9.79
CA ASN A 260 -20.38 3.59 10.91
C ASN A 260 -19.01 4.11 11.36
N TYR A 261 -19.03 4.95 12.38
CA TYR A 261 -17.87 5.69 12.86
C TYR A 261 -16.69 4.79 13.19
N ASN A 262 -16.94 3.61 13.77
CA ASN A 262 -15.86 2.69 14.16
C ASN A 262 -15.12 2.12 12.95
N MET A 263 -15.84 1.81 11.86
CA MET A 263 -15.22 1.35 10.61
C MET A 263 -14.49 2.49 9.91
N TYR A 264 -15.08 3.68 9.88
CA TYR A 264 -14.47 4.87 9.30
C TYR A 264 -13.16 5.24 10.02
N LEU A 265 -13.18 5.26 11.35
CA LEU A 265 -12.00 5.50 12.18
C LEU A 265 -10.94 4.41 11.96
N ALA A 266 -11.34 3.13 11.85
CA ALA A 266 -10.42 2.06 11.54
C ALA A 266 -9.72 2.24 10.17
N GLY A 267 -10.45 2.71 9.14
CA GLY A 267 -9.86 3.05 7.85
C GLY A 267 -8.90 4.25 7.91
N LEU A 268 -9.21 5.27 8.70
CA LEU A 268 -8.30 6.40 8.92
C LEU A 268 -7.00 5.98 9.64
N PHE A 269 -7.12 5.07 10.62
CA PHE A 269 -5.97 4.52 11.31
C PHE A 269 -5.14 3.61 10.40
N SER A 270 -5.77 2.76 9.58
CA SER A 270 -5.03 1.92 8.64
C SER A 270 -4.27 2.76 7.62
N GLU A 271 -4.88 3.81 7.07
CA GLU A 271 -4.22 4.76 6.17
C GLU A 271 -2.98 5.40 6.85
N SER A 272 -3.10 5.76 8.12
CA SER A 272 -1.99 6.35 8.90
C SER A 272 -0.86 5.35 9.15
N VAL A 273 -1.16 4.10 9.47
CA VAL A 273 -0.15 3.04 9.65
C VAL A 273 0.54 2.70 8.33
N ILE A 274 -0.19 2.72 7.21
CA ILE A 274 0.40 2.50 5.88
C ILE A 274 1.38 3.61 5.52
N LYS A 275 1.05 4.88 5.83
CA LYS A 275 1.99 6.00 5.68
C LYS A 275 3.26 5.80 6.51
N TYR A 276 3.12 5.33 7.75
CA TYR A 276 4.26 4.97 8.59
C TYR A 276 5.12 3.85 7.96
N GLY A 277 4.51 2.81 7.40
CA GLY A 277 5.24 1.76 6.69
C GLY A 277 5.96 2.28 5.42
N LEU A 278 5.30 3.13 4.63
CA LEU A 278 5.92 3.77 3.45
C LEU A 278 7.09 4.67 3.83
N MET A 279 6.98 5.40 4.95
CA MET A 279 8.07 6.22 5.48
C MET A 279 9.31 5.37 5.75
N LEU A 280 9.15 4.18 6.36
CA LEU A 280 10.28 3.28 6.66
C LEU A 280 10.97 2.78 5.39
N MET A 281 10.21 2.44 4.34
CA MET A 281 10.79 1.99 3.06
C MET A 281 11.55 3.12 2.33
N CYS A 282 11.11 4.37 2.48
CA CYS A 282 11.71 5.49 1.76
C CYS A 282 13.07 5.94 2.29
N VAL A 283 13.43 5.65 3.55
CA VAL A 283 14.58 6.29 4.24
C VAL A 283 15.88 6.18 3.44
N HIS A 284 16.17 5.02 2.84
CA HIS A 284 17.40 4.84 2.07
C HIS A 284 17.29 5.27 0.61
N MET A 285 16.15 4.96 -0.04
CA MET A 285 15.99 5.16 -1.49
C MET A 285 15.56 6.59 -1.85
N PHE A 286 14.80 7.24 -0.97
CA PHE A 286 14.26 8.56 -1.18
C PHE A 286 14.20 9.35 0.15
N PRO A 287 15.28 10.05 0.53
CA PRO A 287 15.39 10.71 1.83
C PRO A 287 14.38 11.84 2.06
N LEU A 288 13.80 12.41 0.99
CA LEU A 288 12.73 13.41 1.07
C LEU A 288 11.35 12.79 1.39
N GLY A 289 11.20 11.47 1.33
CA GLY A 289 9.92 10.77 1.55
C GLY A 289 9.27 11.08 2.90
N PRO A 290 9.98 10.99 4.04
CA PRO A 290 9.47 11.38 5.34
C PRO A 290 8.91 12.80 5.41
N PHE A 291 9.54 13.75 4.71
CA PHE A 291 9.08 15.14 4.67
C PHE A 291 7.74 15.29 3.93
N ILE A 292 7.55 14.56 2.83
CA ILE A 292 6.28 14.53 2.08
C ILE A 292 5.16 13.94 2.96
N ILE A 293 5.46 12.84 3.66
CA ILE A 293 4.51 12.17 4.56
C ILE A 293 4.18 13.07 5.76
N PHE A 294 5.13 13.86 6.25
CA PHE A 294 4.90 14.83 7.31
C PHE A 294 3.92 15.93 6.89
N ILE A 295 4.11 16.53 5.71
CA ILE A 295 3.17 17.52 5.15
C ILE A 295 1.79 16.89 4.97
N ASP A 296 1.73 15.68 4.40
CA ASP A 296 0.48 14.94 4.26
C ASP A 296 -0.23 14.69 5.58
N THR A 297 0.52 14.36 6.63
CA THR A 297 -0.05 14.15 7.96
C THR A 297 -0.67 15.45 8.51
N ILE A 298 0.00 16.59 8.37
CA ILE A 298 -0.53 17.89 8.80
C ILE A 298 -1.82 18.22 8.05
N VAL A 299 -1.80 18.13 6.71
CA VAL A 299 -2.95 18.47 5.86
C VAL A 299 -4.11 17.51 6.12
N THR A 300 -3.84 16.20 6.16
CA THR A 300 -4.84 15.15 6.38
C THR A 300 -5.51 15.29 7.74
N ILE A 301 -4.78 15.58 8.83
CA ILE A 301 -5.40 15.82 10.15
C ILE A 301 -6.41 16.97 10.08
N ARG A 302 -6.07 18.06 9.37
CA ARG A 302 -6.97 19.23 9.23
C ARG A 302 -8.18 18.91 8.36
N ILE A 303 -8.00 18.20 7.26
CA ILE A 303 -9.10 17.77 6.37
C ILE A 303 -10.04 16.83 7.14
N ASN A 304 -9.50 15.83 7.84
CA ASN A 304 -10.28 14.87 8.61
C ASN A 304 -11.05 15.56 9.74
N ALA A 305 -10.44 16.50 10.46
CA ALA A 305 -11.13 17.28 11.49
C ALA A 305 -12.31 18.08 10.90
N LYS A 306 -12.11 18.76 9.77
CA LYS A 306 -13.20 19.48 9.09
C LYS A 306 -14.29 18.53 8.57
N MET A 307 -13.91 17.35 8.06
CA MET A 307 -14.84 16.33 7.58
C MET A 307 -15.70 15.77 8.73
N LEU A 308 -15.08 15.46 9.88
CA LEU A 308 -15.80 15.02 11.08
C LEU A 308 -16.77 16.09 11.60
N CYS A 309 -16.38 17.37 11.59
CA CYS A 309 -17.22 18.45 12.12
C CYS A 309 -18.30 18.96 11.17
N ARG A 310 -18.08 18.94 9.85
CA ARG A 310 -18.98 19.57 8.86
C ARG A 310 -19.65 18.62 7.88
N CYS A 311 -19.16 17.39 7.74
CA CYS A 311 -19.68 16.44 6.73
C CYS A 311 -20.37 15.23 7.34
N LEU A 312 -19.99 14.85 8.56
CA LEU A 312 -20.52 13.67 9.23
C LEU A 312 -21.45 14.09 10.36
N ARG A 313 -22.50 13.28 10.58
CA ARG A 313 -23.38 13.47 11.72
C ARG A 313 -22.62 13.15 13.01
N ARG A 314 -22.90 13.92 14.07
CA ARG A 314 -22.29 13.71 15.39
C ARG A 314 -22.52 12.27 15.87
N ASN A 315 -21.45 11.59 16.21
CA ASN A 315 -21.50 10.23 16.73
C ASN A 315 -21.81 10.21 18.23
N VAL A 316 -22.32 9.07 18.71
CA VAL A 316 -22.48 8.82 20.15
C VAL A 316 -21.09 8.54 20.74
N PRO A 317 -20.65 9.28 21.78
CA PRO A 317 -19.35 9.06 22.38
C PRO A 317 -19.27 7.67 23.01
N ARG A 318 -18.23 6.91 22.65
CA ARG A 318 -17.95 5.59 23.21
C ARG A 318 -16.60 5.61 23.91
N ARG A 319 -16.56 5.11 25.14
CA ARG A 319 -15.30 4.87 25.85
C ARG A 319 -14.68 3.58 25.31
N VAL A 320 -13.42 3.66 24.90
CA VAL A 320 -12.64 2.52 24.42
C VAL A 320 -11.41 2.40 25.30
N VAL A 321 -11.26 1.25 25.95
CA VAL A 321 -10.18 0.99 26.92
C VAL A 321 -8.87 0.69 26.20
N ASP A 322 -8.94 -0.11 25.12
CA ASP A 322 -7.76 -0.72 24.52
C ASP A 322 -7.73 -0.58 22.99
N MET A 323 -6.59 -0.10 22.49
CA MET A 323 -6.18 -0.11 21.08
C MET A 323 -5.13 -1.21 20.80
N GLU A 324 -5.15 -2.29 21.58
CA GLU A 324 -4.10 -3.34 21.58
C GLU A 324 -3.85 -3.97 20.20
N MET A 325 -4.91 -4.12 19.38
CA MET A 325 -4.75 -4.63 18.01
C MET A 325 -3.87 -3.70 17.16
N TRP A 326 -4.04 -2.39 17.30
CA TRP A 326 -3.25 -1.41 16.56
C TRP A 326 -1.80 -1.36 17.02
N ASP A 327 -1.51 -1.57 18.30
CA ASP A 327 -0.12 -1.66 18.78
C ASP A 327 0.61 -2.82 18.11
N THR A 328 -0.04 -3.98 18.09
CA THR A 328 0.49 -5.18 17.44
C THR A 328 0.75 -4.92 15.97
N ILE A 329 -0.21 -4.30 15.28
CA ILE A 329 -0.10 -3.93 13.87
C ILE A 329 1.08 -2.96 13.65
N ILE A 330 1.21 -1.89 14.44
CA ILE A 330 2.28 -0.89 14.31
C ILE A 330 3.66 -1.55 14.51
N ILE A 331 3.79 -2.46 15.48
CA ILE A 331 5.03 -3.21 15.72
C ILE A 331 5.35 -4.11 14.52
N ILE A 332 4.37 -4.87 14.01
CA ILE A 332 4.54 -5.71 12.83
C ILE A 332 4.97 -4.87 11.63
N THR A 333 4.30 -3.75 11.37
CA THR A 333 4.67 -2.83 10.28
C THR A 333 6.07 -2.26 10.47
N ALA A 334 6.48 -1.95 11.70
CA ALA A 334 7.83 -1.47 11.98
C ALA A 334 8.88 -2.54 11.65
N VAL A 335 8.68 -3.78 12.12
CA VAL A 335 9.62 -4.89 11.86
C VAL A 335 9.69 -5.18 10.36
N VAL A 336 8.56 -5.39 9.70
CA VAL A 336 8.50 -5.67 8.26
C VAL A 336 9.09 -4.52 7.45
N GLY A 337 8.77 -3.27 7.80
CA GLY A 337 9.32 -2.08 7.16
C GLY A 337 10.84 -1.99 7.27
N THR A 338 11.42 -2.31 8.44
CA THR A 338 12.89 -2.32 8.62
C THR A 338 13.57 -3.44 7.83
N VAL A 339 12.96 -4.62 7.76
CA VAL A 339 13.48 -5.74 6.95
C VAL A 339 13.44 -5.38 5.46
N ALA A 340 12.33 -4.80 4.98
CA ALA A 340 12.19 -4.35 3.61
C ALA A 340 13.20 -3.25 3.26
N MET A 341 13.43 -2.29 4.17
CA MET A 341 14.45 -1.25 4.00
C MET A 341 15.85 -1.87 3.85
N MET A 342 16.20 -2.85 4.68
CA MET A 342 17.50 -3.53 4.62
C MET A 342 17.66 -4.34 3.32
N TYR A 343 16.61 -5.05 2.90
CA TYR A 343 16.58 -5.73 1.61
C TYR A 343 16.84 -4.76 0.45
N LEU A 344 16.10 -3.65 0.41
CA LEU A 344 16.30 -2.61 -0.59
C LEU A 344 17.73 -2.06 -0.53
N TYR A 345 18.28 -1.78 0.65
CA TYR A 345 19.66 -1.30 0.79
C TYR A 345 20.68 -2.26 0.15
N VAL A 346 20.61 -3.55 0.50
CA VAL A 346 21.61 -4.54 0.09
C VAL A 346 21.53 -4.81 -1.41
N PHE A 347 20.33 -4.94 -1.96
CA PHE A 347 20.16 -5.35 -3.35
C PHE A 347 20.11 -4.15 -4.31
N PHE A 348 19.43 -3.06 -3.98
CA PHE A 348 19.22 -1.91 -4.90
C PHE A 348 20.37 -0.92 -4.94
N SER A 349 21.17 -0.85 -3.88
CA SER A 349 22.31 0.06 -3.81
C SER A 349 23.60 -0.60 -4.29
N ASP A 350 24.38 0.14 -5.07
CA ASP A 350 25.74 -0.23 -5.45
C ASP A 350 26.76 -0.03 -4.28
N ASN A 351 26.28 0.46 -3.12
CA ASN A 351 27.12 0.70 -1.96
C ASN A 351 27.78 -0.57 -1.42
N VAL A 352 27.10 -1.71 -1.47
CA VAL A 352 27.68 -2.99 -1.01
C VAL A 352 28.82 -3.42 -1.92
N GLY A 353 28.66 -3.31 -3.25
CA GLY A 353 29.70 -3.62 -4.22
C GLY A 353 30.95 -2.75 -4.03
N LYS A 354 30.76 -1.45 -3.84
CA LYS A 354 31.85 -0.50 -3.53
C LYS A 354 32.58 -0.82 -2.24
N LEU A 355 31.86 -1.16 -1.17
CA LEU A 355 32.45 -1.53 0.12
C LEU A 355 33.28 -2.82 0.02
N VAL A 356 32.79 -3.81 -0.73
CA VAL A 356 33.53 -5.05 -1.00
C VAL A 356 34.79 -4.73 -1.79
N TYR A 357 34.69 -3.97 -2.87
CA TYR A 357 35.84 -3.59 -3.70
C TYR A 357 36.90 -2.84 -2.90
N GLN A 358 36.50 -1.84 -2.10
CA GLN A 358 37.40 -1.08 -1.25
C GLN A 358 38.12 -1.96 -0.23
N LYS A 359 37.46 -3.00 0.29
CA LYS A 359 38.07 -3.96 1.23
C LYS A 359 39.13 -4.83 0.58
N TYR A 360 39.00 -5.17 -0.70
CA TYR A 360 39.92 -6.08 -1.40
C TYR A 360 41.05 -5.36 -2.14
N LEU A 361 40.81 -4.16 -2.69
CA LEU A 361 41.75 -3.44 -3.54
C LEU A 361 42.28 -2.13 -2.93
N GLU A 362 41.89 -1.80 -1.69
CA GLU A 362 42.30 -0.63 -0.89
C GLU A 362 42.11 0.75 -1.55
N THR A 363 41.59 0.79 -2.77
CA THR A 363 41.42 1.96 -3.63
C THR A 363 40.04 1.94 -4.26
N THR A 364 39.50 3.11 -4.63
CA THR A 364 38.17 3.27 -5.23
C THR A 364 38.20 3.79 -6.67
N LEU A 365 39.39 4.13 -7.19
CA LEU A 365 39.57 4.83 -8.46
C LEU A 365 39.17 3.99 -9.69
N ASP A 366 39.41 2.67 -9.66
CA ASP A 366 39.16 1.77 -10.80
C ASP A 366 37.92 0.87 -10.64
N TYR A 367 37.04 1.17 -9.68
CA TYR A 367 35.84 0.37 -9.40
C TYR A 367 35.02 0.10 -10.67
N PHE A 368 34.68 1.16 -11.40
CA PHE A 368 33.81 1.08 -12.58
C PHE A 368 34.41 0.26 -13.73
N ASN A 369 35.72 0.39 -13.96
CA ASN A 369 36.40 -0.34 -15.03
C ASN A 369 36.55 -1.83 -14.70
N SER A 370 36.71 -2.16 -13.42
CA SER A 370 36.85 -3.55 -12.96
C SER A 370 35.54 -4.34 -12.84
N THR A 371 34.40 -3.64 -12.69
CA THR A 371 33.09 -4.27 -12.47
C THR A 371 32.30 -4.49 -13.75
N ILE A 372 32.58 -3.72 -14.80
CA ILE A 372 31.95 -3.90 -16.10
C ILE A 372 32.52 -5.16 -16.77
N SER A 373 31.63 -6.07 -17.19
CA SER A 373 32.01 -7.20 -18.01
C SER A 373 32.12 -6.80 -19.49
N GLY A 374 33.26 -7.09 -20.11
CA GLY A 374 33.41 -6.97 -21.55
C GLY A 374 32.56 -8.01 -22.25
N PHE A 375 31.60 -7.57 -23.07
CA PHE A 375 30.79 -8.46 -23.91
C PHE A 375 31.26 -8.39 -25.37
N CYS A 376 31.59 -9.55 -25.95
CA CYS A 376 32.02 -9.62 -27.35
C CYS A 376 30.79 -9.62 -28.28
N CYS A 377 30.52 -8.50 -28.94
CA CYS A 377 29.38 -8.35 -29.86
C CYS A 377 29.37 -9.37 -31.01
N ALA A 378 30.53 -9.93 -31.39
CA ALA A 378 30.61 -10.92 -32.47
C ALA A 378 29.76 -12.18 -32.18
N ILE A 379 29.57 -12.52 -30.90
CA ILE A 379 28.77 -13.67 -30.45
C ILE A 379 27.27 -13.47 -30.78
N CYS A 380 26.77 -12.23 -30.81
CA CYS A 380 25.38 -11.95 -31.20
C CYS A 380 25.13 -11.99 -32.72
N TRP A 381 26.16 -11.80 -33.54
CA TRP A 381 26.01 -11.80 -35.01
C TRP A 381 26.11 -13.18 -35.64
N LEU A 382 26.76 -14.13 -34.96
CA LEU A 382 26.93 -15.51 -35.41
C LEU A 382 25.59 -16.22 -35.72
N PRO A 383 24.53 -16.12 -34.90
CA PRO A 383 23.22 -16.72 -35.21
C PRO A 383 22.46 -16.04 -36.36
N LEU A 384 22.73 -14.76 -36.62
CA LEU A 384 22.09 -13.98 -37.70
C LEU A 384 22.78 -14.17 -39.05
N LEU A 385 24.10 -14.43 -39.04
CA LEU A 385 24.88 -14.74 -40.25
C LEU A 385 24.78 -16.22 -40.65
N PHE A 386 24.63 -17.12 -39.68
CA PHE A 386 24.44 -18.54 -39.90
C PHE A 386 23.02 -18.94 -39.48
N ASN A 387 22.05 -18.76 -40.39
CA ASN A 387 20.77 -19.45 -40.30
C ASN A 387 21.06 -20.95 -40.06
N SER A 388 20.73 -21.43 -38.85
CA SER A 388 20.95 -22.80 -38.36
C SER A 388 22.39 -23.18 -38.01
N VAL A 389 22.79 -22.96 -36.75
CA VAL A 389 23.52 -24.00 -36.00
C VAL A 389 23.03 -23.97 -34.55
N SER A 390 22.33 -25.02 -34.16
CA SER A 390 22.02 -25.35 -32.78
C SER A 390 23.33 -25.58 -32.00
N CYS A 391 23.51 -24.90 -30.88
CA CYS A 391 24.42 -25.31 -29.81
C CYS A 391 23.59 -25.55 -28.55
#